data_AF-A0A3S4IKL4-F1
#
_entry.id   AF-A0A3S4IKL4-F1
#
_cell.length_a   1.000
_cell.length_b   1.000
_cell.length_c   1.000
_cell.angle_alpha   90.00
_cell.angle_beta   90.00
_cell.angle_gamma   90.00
#
_symmetry.space_group_name_H-M   'P 1'
#
loop_
_entity.id
_entity.type
_entity.pdbx_description
1 polymer ?
#
loop_
_entity_poly.entity_id
_entity_poly.type
_entity_poly.pdbx_seq_one_letter_code
_entity_poly.pdbx_strand_id
1 'polypeptide(L)' 'MGESLALEMINAFAVERAFISCDALSIETGITNATMFEVGVKRALFSAHARSY' A
#
# COMPACT_ATOMS: atom_id res chain seq x y z
N MET A 1 -10.21 -6.25 -11.38
CA MET A 1 -10.44 -7.60 -10.80
C MET A 1 -9.36 -7.95 -9.78
N GLY A 2 -8.06 -7.98 -10.13
CA GLY A 2 -7.00 -8.33 -9.17
C GLY A 2 -6.79 -7.34 -8.01
N GLU A 3 -6.93 -6.04 -8.27
CA GLU A 3 -6.73 -4.99 -7.25
C GLU A 3 -7.74 -5.09 -6.11
N SER A 4 -9.02 -5.30 -6.43
CA SER A 4 -10.10 -5.40 -5.46
C SER A 4 -9.88 -6.54 -4.45
N LEU A 5 -9.48 -7.73 -4.92
CA LEU A 5 -9.21 -8.87 -4.03
C LEU A 5 -7.99 -8.62 -3.13
N ALA A 6 -6.91 -8.05 -3.69
CA ALA A 6 -5.73 -7.72 -2.90
C ALA A 6 -6.04 -6.69 -1.80
N LEU A 7 -6.87 -5.68 -2.11
CA LEU A 7 -7.30 -4.67 -1.15
C LEU A 7 -8.20 -5.25 -0.05
N GLU A 8 -9.15 -6.13 -0.41
CA GLU A 8 -9.99 -6.84 0.56
C GLU A 8 -9.14 -7.68 1.53
N MET A 9 -8.16 -8.42 1.00
CA MET A 9 -7.24 -9.21 1.81
C MET A 9 -6.42 -8.32 2.76
N ILE A 10 -5.85 -7.21 2.27
CA ILE A 10 -5.08 -6.27 3.10
C ILE A 10 -5.94 -5.67 4.21
N ASN A 11 -7.20 -5.34 3.92
CA ASN A 11 -8.11 -4.78 4.92
C ASN A 11 -8.51 -5.77 6.02
N ALA A 12 -8.36 -7.08 5.79
CA ALA A 12 -8.60 -8.09 6.80
C ALA A 12 -7.48 -8.19 7.86
N PHE A 13 -6.33 -7.56 7.64
CA PHE A 13 -5.18 -7.61 8.56
C PHE A 13 -4.87 -6.23 9.17
N ALA A 14 -4.41 -6.26 10.42
CA ALA A 14 -3.81 -5.12 11.10
C ALA A 14 -2.32 -5.44 11.33
N VAL A 15 -1.44 -4.50 11.02
CA VAL A 15 0.01 -4.71 11.09
C VAL A 15 0.68 -3.58 11.87
N GLU A 16 1.54 -3.94 12.83
CA GLU A 16 2.28 -2.96 13.64
C GLU A 16 3.27 -2.18 12.78
N ARG A 17 3.87 -2.77 11.75
CA ARG A 17 4.83 -2.11 10.85
C ARG A 17 4.75 -2.68 9.44
N ALA A 18 5.04 -1.83 8.45
CA ALA A 18 5.15 -2.24 7.05
C ALA A 18 6.47 -1.73 6.46
N PHE A 19 7.15 -2.59 5.69
CA PHE A 19 8.34 -2.25 4.91
C PHE A 19 8.04 -2.51 3.44
N ILE A 20 8.29 -1.53 2.58
CA ILE A 20 7.93 -1.62 1.17
C ILE A 20 9.04 -0.96 0.34
N SER A 21 9.46 -1.61 -0.74
CA SER A 21 10.29 -0.98 -1.77
C SER A 21 9.45 -0.09 -2.69
N CYS A 22 10.10 0.85 -3.37
CA CYS A 22 9.50 1.60 -4.48
C CYS A 22 10.56 1.90 -5.53
N ASP A 23 10.13 2.19 -6.76
CA ASP A 23 11.07 2.50 -7.84
C ASP A 23 11.54 3.95 -7.72
N ALA A 24 10.65 4.85 -7.28
CA ALA A 24 11.02 6.20 -6.89
C ALA A 24 10.10 6.73 -5.77
N LEU A 25 10.65 7.66 -4.99
CA LEU A 25 9.96 8.40 -3.94
C LEU A 25 10.10 9.90 -4.18
N SER A 26 8.98 10.60 -4.14
CA SER A 26 8.88 12.05 -4.17
C SER A 26 8.22 12.53 -2.89
N ILE A 27 8.71 13.63 -2.34
CA ILE A 27 8.12 14.26 -1.16
C ILE A 27 6.74 14.85 -1.49
N GLU A 28 6.56 15.40 -2.69
CA GLU A 28 5.32 16.08 -3.09
C GLU A 28 4.26 15.12 -3.60
N THR A 29 4.66 14.08 -4.33
CA THR A 29 3.74 13.20 -5.08
C THR A 29 3.68 11.77 -4.54
N GLY A 30 4.54 11.41 -3.58
CA GLY A 30 4.57 10.09 -2.96
C GLY A 30 5.42 9.06 -3.71
N ILE A 31 5.05 7.78 -3.61
CA ILE A 31 5.78 6.67 -4.22
C ILE A 31 5.28 6.36 -5.64
N THR A 32 6.19 5.91 -6.49
CA THR A 32 5.87 5.36 -7.83
C THR A 32 6.47 3.98 -8.02
N ASN A 33 5.78 3.15 -8.81
CA ASN A 33 6.23 1.83 -9.22
C ASN A 33 5.91 1.59 -10.70
N ALA A 34 6.49 0.53 -11.26
CA ALA A 34 6.27 0.04 -12.61
C ALA A 34 4.78 -0.06 -12.98
N THR A 35 3.90 -0.33 -12.01
CA THR A 35 2.45 -0.37 -12.23
C THR A 35 1.66 0.47 -11.21
N MET A 36 0.54 1.06 -11.67
CA MET A 36 -0.42 1.72 -10.78
C MET A 36 -1.13 0.75 -9.83
N PHE A 37 -1.22 -0.52 -10.21
CA PHE A 37 -1.71 -1.60 -9.34
C PHE A 37 -0.84 -1.72 -8.07
N GLU A 38 0.49 -1.78 -8.23
CA GLU A 38 1.40 -1.82 -7.08
C GLU A 38 1.27 -0.56 -6.22
N VAL A 39 1.15 0.62 -6.84
CA VAL A 39 0.93 1.88 -6.11
C VAL A 39 -0.36 1.80 -5.28
N GLY A 40 -1.46 1.29 -5.85
CA GLY A 40 -2.74 1.11 -5.16
C GLY A 40 -2.64 0.17 -3.94
N VAL A 41 -2.02 -1.00 -4.12
CA VAL A 41 -1.78 -1.99 -3.06
C VAL A 41 -0.94 -1.38 -1.91
N LYS A 42 0.11 -0.63 -2.23
CA LYS A 42 1.00 -0.02 -1.23
C LYS A 42 0.31 1.07 -0.42
N ARG A 43 -0.52 1.89 -1.06
CA ARG A 43 -1.36 2.88 -0.35
C ARG A 43 -2.29 2.21 0.65
N ALA A 44 -2.87 1.06 0.30
CA ALA A 44 -3.74 0.33 1.21
C ALA A 44 -3.00 -0.26 2.42
N LEU A 45 -1.76 -0.74 2.23
CA LEU A 45 -0.91 -1.19 3.34
C LEU A 45 -0.62 -0.06 4.34
N PHE A 46 -0.34 1.15 3.87
CA PHE A 46 -0.17 2.32 4.74
C PHE A 46 -1.43 2.63 5.55
N SER A 47 -2.61 2.59 4.91
CA SER A 47 -3.89 2.78 5.59
C SER A 47 -4.17 1.67 6.62
N ALA A 48 -3.76 0.42 6.35
CA ALA A 48 -3.92 -0.70 7.27
C ALA A 48 -3.05 -0.56 8.52
N HIS A 49 -1.83 -0.05 8.38
CA HIS A 49 -0.95 0.26 9.51
C HIS A 49 -1.51 1.39 10.39
N ALA A 50 -2.06 2.45 9.80
CA ALA A 50 -2.60 3.59 10.55
C ALA A 50 -3.78 3.23 11.47
N ARG A 51 -4.48 2.11 11.22
CA ARG A 51 -5.61 1.61 12.04
C ARG A 51 -5.17 0.90 13.32
N SER A 52 -3.88 0.68 13.53
CA SER A 52 -3.34 0.01 14.72
C SER A 52 -3.07 0.97 15.90
N TYR A 53 -3.43 2.25 15.78
CA TYR A 53 -3.30 3.29 16.80
C TYR A 53 -4.64 3.89 17.19
#